data_AF-A0A8A4K9J2-F1
#
_entry.id   AF-A0A8A4K9J2-F1
#
_cell.length_a   1.000
_cell.length_b   1.000
_cell.length_c   1.000
_cell.angle_alpha   90.00
_cell.angle_beta   90.00
_cell.angle_gamma   90.00
#
_symmetry.space_group_name_H-M   'P 1'
#
loop_
_entity.id
_entity.type
_entity.pdbx_description
1 polymer ?
#
loop_
_entity_poly.entity_id
_entity_poly.type
_entity_poly.pdbx_seq_one_letter_code
_entity_poly.pdbx_strand_id
1 'polypeptide(L)'
;MHGTVNEVCAWLLENYIPGCVLTVLVWTVEDVEVCSEDMGITEQEAVEVLRRISQDENYIAHGINRQTVWEHLSNIRAMHQVREVSLDARSLQTLTEAAGRLVQTGGEDDPDPILQAVAQARVALNR
;
A
#
# COMPACT_ATOMS: atom_id res chain seq x y z
N MET A 1 5.26 -9.78 9.52
CA MET A 1 5.30 -10.34 10.89
C MET A 1 5.30 -11.86 10.76
N HIS A 2 6.48 -12.46 10.65
CA HIS A 2 6.61 -13.89 10.37
C HIS A 2 7.04 -14.61 11.64
N GLY A 3 6.27 -15.62 12.03
CA GLY A 3 6.71 -16.61 12.98
C GLY A 3 5.56 -17.39 13.59
N THR A 4 5.77 -18.68 13.80
CA THR A 4 5.06 -19.48 14.80
C THR A 4 5.18 -18.83 16.18
N VAL A 5 4.28 -19.18 17.11
CA VAL A 5 4.33 -18.70 18.50
C VAL A 5 5.74 -18.87 19.09
N ASN A 6 6.41 -19.97 18.77
CA ASN A 6 7.76 -20.25 19.25
C ASN A 6 8.81 -19.26 18.71
N GLU A 7 8.74 -18.89 17.44
CA GLU A 7 9.67 -17.92 16.83
C GLU A 7 9.47 -16.53 17.43
N VAL A 8 8.21 -16.14 17.67
CA VAL A 8 7.90 -14.88 18.35
C VAL A 8 8.42 -14.91 19.79
N CYS A 9 8.21 -16.01 20.53
CA CYS A 9 8.73 -16.16 21.89
C CYS A 9 10.27 -16.12 21.93
N ALA A 10 10.95 -16.78 20.99
CA ALA A 10 12.41 -16.76 20.91
C ALA A 10 12.92 -15.33 20.65
N TRP A 11 12.34 -14.64 19.67
CA TRP A 11 12.68 -13.26 19.35
C TRP A 11 12.47 -12.31 20.54
N LEU A 12 11.36 -12.46 21.28
CA LEU A 12 11.08 -11.66 22.46
C LEU A 12 12.12 -11.89 23.57
N LEU A 13 12.54 -13.13 23.80
CA LEU A 13 13.55 -13.48 24.81
C LEU A 13 14.95 -12.99 24.42
N GLU A 14 15.29 -12.95 23.13
CA GLU A 14 16.57 -12.44 22.65
C GLU A 14 16.69 -10.92 22.75
N ASN A 15 15.59 -10.19 22.54
CA ASN A 15 15.63 -8.73 22.37
C ASN A 15 15.21 -7.95 23.63
N TYR A 16 14.56 -8.59 24.61
CA TYR A 16 14.04 -7.91 25.80
C TYR A 16 14.46 -8.60 27.10
N ILE A 17 14.72 -7.78 28.13
CA ILE A 17 15.08 -8.29 29.46
C ILE A 17 13.86 -8.89 30.19
N PRO A 18 14.06 -9.95 30.98
CA PRO A 18 13.02 -10.48 31.86
C PRO A 18 12.44 -9.39 32.77
N GLY A 19 11.11 -9.29 32.83
CA GLY A 19 10.42 -8.27 33.63
C GLY A 19 10.15 -6.95 32.92
N CYS A 20 10.60 -6.78 31.67
CA CYS A 20 10.17 -5.66 30.83
C CYS A 20 8.68 -5.80 30.50
N VAL A 21 7.90 -4.73 30.68
CA VAL A 21 6.50 -4.69 30.28
C VAL A 21 6.44 -4.40 28.79
N LEU A 22 5.89 -5.36 28.03
CA LEU A 22 5.69 -5.24 26.59
C LEU A 22 4.20 -5.11 26.28
N THR A 23 3.88 -4.31 25.28
CA THR A 23 2.55 -4.31 24.66
C THR A 23 2.69 -4.85 23.25
N VAL A 24 1.95 -5.92 22.94
CA VAL A 24 1.96 -6.53 21.61
C VAL A 24 0.62 -6.23 20.96
N LEU A 25 0.68 -5.65 19.75
CA LEU A 25 -0.49 -5.51 18.88
C LEU A 25 -0.50 -6.71 17.93
N VAL A 26 -1.53 -7.53 18.04
CA VAL A 26 -1.75 -8.69 17.17
C VAL A 26 -2.87 -8.34 16.21
N TRP A 27 -2.62 -8.55 14.91
CA TRP A 27 -3.63 -8.46 13.87
C TRP A 27 -4.00 -9.87 13.40
N THR A 28 -5.28 -10.15 13.36
CA THR A 28 -5.85 -11.38 12.84
C THR A 28 -6.65 -11.11 11.56
N VAL A 29 -7.04 -12.17 10.86
CA VAL A 29 -7.96 -12.06 9.72
C VAL A 29 -9.30 -11.48 10.16
N GLU A 30 -9.79 -11.89 11.33
CA GLU A 30 -11.05 -11.41 11.93
C GLU A 30 -10.99 -9.90 12.21
N ASP A 31 -9.86 -9.38 12.68
CA ASP A 31 -9.67 -7.93 12.90
C ASP A 31 -9.75 -7.14 11.59
N VAL A 32 -9.20 -7.70 10.51
CA VAL A 32 -9.27 -7.10 9.16
C VAL A 32 -10.71 -7.11 8.66
N GLU A 33 -11.43 -8.22 8.83
CA GLU A 33 -12.85 -8.35 8.47
C GLU A 33 -13.72 -7.33 9.21
N VAL A 34 -13.56 -7.21 10.54
CA VAL A 34 -14.27 -6.21 11.35
C VAL A 34 -13.94 -4.79 10.88
N CYS A 35 -12.68 -4.51 10.56
CA CYS A 35 -12.29 -3.18 10.06
C CYS A 35 -12.87 -2.87 8.67
N SER A 36 -13.25 -3.88 7.88
CA SER A 36 -13.69 -3.74 6.49
C SER A 36 -15.11 -4.27 6.24
N GLU A 37 -15.93 -4.41 7.29
CA GLU A 37 -17.29 -4.95 7.23
C GLU A 37 -18.16 -4.21 6.19
N ASP A 38 -18.04 -2.89 6.13
CA ASP A 38 -18.78 -2.03 5.22
C ASP A 38 -18.39 -2.19 3.73
N MET A 39 -17.26 -2.85 3.45
CA MET A 39 -16.70 -2.98 2.10
C MET A 39 -17.00 -4.33 1.44
N GLY A 40 -17.67 -5.24 2.16
CA GLY A 40 -17.97 -6.59 1.66
C GLY A 40 -16.69 -7.34 1.27
N ILE A 41 -15.77 -7.50 2.21
CA ILE A 41 -14.49 -8.18 1.99
C ILE A 41 -14.69 -9.70 1.88
N THR A 42 -13.89 -10.36 1.07
CA THR A 42 -13.77 -11.83 1.05
C THR A 42 -12.66 -12.30 2.00
N GLU A 43 -12.74 -13.53 2.50
CA GLU A 43 -11.69 -14.12 3.35
C GLU A 43 -10.29 -14.03 2.69
N GLN A 44 -10.22 -14.29 1.38
CA GLN A 44 -8.96 -14.22 0.63
C GLN A 44 -8.40 -12.78 0.56
N GLU A 45 -9.26 -11.78 0.40
CA GLU A 45 -8.86 -10.37 0.46
C GLU A 45 -8.38 -10.00 1.87
N ALA A 46 -9.04 -10.49 2.92
CA ALA A 46 -8.65 -10.24 4.31
C ALA A 46 -7.26 -10.82 4.61
N VAL A 47 -6.99 -12.05 4.16
CA VAL A 47 -5.68 -12.69 4.26
C VAL A 47 -4.60 -11.89 3.51
N GLU A 48 -4.92 -11.41 2.30
CA GLU A 48 -3.97 -10.61 1.51
C GLU A 48 -3.69 -9.23 2.14
N VAL A 49 -4.70 -8.58 2.73
CA VAL A 49 -4.49 -7.35 3.51
C VAL A 49 -3.59 -7.62 4.70
N LEU A 50 -3.84 -8.70 5.46
CA LEU A 50 -3.01 -9.08 6.59
C LEU A 50 -1.56 -9.34 6.16
N ARG A 51 -1.35 -10.00 5.02
CA ARG A 51 -0.03 -10.21 4.43
C ARG A 51 0.66 -8.87 4.13
N ARG A 52 -0.04 -7.88 3.58
CA ARG A 52 0.50 -6.54 3.28
C ARG A 52 0.84 -5.75 4.54
N ILE A 53 -0.04 -5.74 5.55
CA ILE A 53 0.25 -5.15 6.87
C ILE A 53 1.53 -5.75 7.44
N SER A 54 1.71 -7.06 7.27
CA SER A 54 2.89 -7.77 7.77
C SER A 54 4.20 -7.37 7.07
N GLN A 55 4.12 -6.74 5.90
CA GLN A 55 5.23 -6.27 5.06
C GLN A 55 5.42 -4.76 5.12
N ASP A 56 4.52 -4.02 5.77
CA ASP A 56 4.72 -2.60 6.03
C ASP A 56 5.91 -2.48 7.00
N GLU A 57 6.96 -1.78 6.60
CA GLU A 57 8.15 -1.56 7.44
C GLU A 57 7.99 -0.34 8.36
N ASN A 58 6.98 0.52 8.10
CA ASN A 58 6.75 1.78 8.79
C ASN A 58 5.61 1.74 9.81
N TYR A 59 5.00 0.58 10.06
CA TYR A 59 3.93 0.41 11.05
C TYR A 59 4.30 0.92 12.45
N ILE A 60 5.58 0.92 12.82
CA ILE A 60 6.05 1.42 14.12
C ILE A 60 5.86 2.94 14.23
N ALA A 61 5.97 3.68 13.14
CA ALA A 61 5.87 5.14 13.14
C ALA A 61 4.43 5.66 13.15
N HIS A 62 3.50 4.93 12.54
CA HIS A 62 2.14 5.42 12.29
C HIS A 62 1.02 4.50 12.79
N GLY A 63 1.36 3.29 13.26
CA GLY A 63 0.40 2.26 13.58
C GLY A 63 -0.37 1.77 12.35
N ILE A 64 -1.25 0.80 12.56
CA ILE A 64 -2.20 0.33 11.54
C ILE A 64 -3.58 0.70 12.05
N ASN A 65 -4.33 1.47 11.27
CA ASN A 65 -5.69 1.87 11.60
C ASN A 65 -6.67 1.38 10.52
N ARG A 66 -7.96 1.66 10.73
CA ARG A 66 -9.01 1.26 9.78
C ARG A 66 -8.78 1.83 8.37
N GLN A 67 -8.30 3.06 8.27
CA GLN A 67 -7.99 3.70 6.99
C GLN A 67 -6.88 2.95 6.25
N THR A 68 -5.83 2.50 6.94
CA THR A 68 -4.76 1.68 6.36
C THR A 68 -5.31 0.37 5.78
N VAL A 69 -6.22 -0.30 6.51
CA VAL A 69 -6.90 -1.52 6.04
C VAL A 69 -7.69 -1.25 4.75
N TRP A 70 -8.45 -0.16 4.71
CA TRP A 70 -9.25 0.22 3.55
C TRP A 70 -8.41 0.58 2.33
N GLU A 71 -7.28 1.26 2.53
CA GLU A 71 -6.34 1.59 1.47
C GLU A 71 -5.70 0.33 0.88
N HIS A 72 -5.27 -0.62 1.72
CA HIS A 72 -4.77 -1.91 1.24
C HIS A 72 -5.83 -2.68 0.44
N LEU A 73 -7.07 -2.76 0.95
CA LEU A 73 -8.16 -3.43 0.25
C LEU A 73 -8.47 -2.77 -1.10
N SER A 74 -8.55 -1.45 -1.12
CA SER A 74 -8.78 -0.66 -2.35
C SER A 74 -7.68 -0.91 -3.38
N ASN A 75 -6.42 -0.95 -2.92
CA ASN A 75 -5.28 -1.24 -3.79
C ASN A 75 -5.30 -2.68 -4.33
N ILE A 76 -5.67 -3.68 -3.52
CA ILE A 76 -5.80 -5.07 -3.96
C ILE A 76 -6.84 -5.17 -5.08
N ARG A 77 -8.02 -4.59 -4.86
CA ARG A 77 -9.11 -4.57 -5.83
C ARG A 77 -8.73 -3.82 -7.10
N ALA A 78 -8.07 -2.66 -6.96
CA ALA A 78 -7.55 -1.91 -8.09
C ALA A 78 -6.56 -2.75 -8.90
N MET A 79 -5.62 -3.45 -8.27
CA MET A 79 -4.66 -4.35 -8.93
C MET A 79 -5.34 -5.50 -9.68
N HIS A 80 -6.41 -6.06 -9.14
CA HIS A 80 -7.23 -7.05 -9.86
C HIS A 80 -8.04 -6.47 -11.02
N GLN A 81 -8.23 -5.15 -11.05
CA GLN A 81 -8.85 -4.40 -12.15
C GLN A 81 -7.82 -3.76 -13.11
N VAL A 82 -6.51 -3.87 -12.83
CA VAL A 82 -5.48 -3.31 -13.71
C VAL A 82 -5.47 -4.10 -15.02
N ARG A 83 -5.97 -3.44 -16.08
CA ARG A 83 -5.54 -3.72 -17.45
C ARG A 83 -4.03 -3.51 -17.47
N GLU A 84 -3.23 -4.54 -17.73
CA GLU A 84 -1.81 -4.33 -17.98
C GLU A 84 -1.64 -3.36 -19.14
N VAL A 85 -0.89 -2.29 -18.93
CA VAL A 85 -0.59 -1.31 -19.96
C VAL A 85 0.91 -1.26 -20.16
N SER A 86 1.34 -1.70 -21.33
CA SER A 86 2.71 -1.56 -21.77
C SER A 86 2.94 -0.15 -22.29
N LEU A 87 3.84 0.59 -21.65
CA LEU A 87 4.36 1.87 -22.11
C LEU A 87 5.83 1.68 -22.50
N ASP A 88 6.28 2.37 -23.56
CA ASP A 88 7.70 2.42 -23.85
C ASP A 88 8.43 3.31 -22.84
N ALA A 89 9.73 3.05 -22.66
CA ALA A 89 10.55 3.71 -21.65
C ALA A 89 10.58 5.24 -21.78
N ARG A 90 10.46 5.77 -23.01
CA ARG A 90 10.51 7.21 -23.28
C ARG A 90 9.23 7.90 -22.82
N SER A 91 8.07 7.27 -23.06
CA SER A 91 6.79 7.76 -22.55
C SER A 91 6.75 7.75 -21.02
N LEU A 92 7.28 6.70 -20.37
CA LEU A 92 7.36 6.63 -18.91
C LEU A 92 8.29 7.70 -18.31
N GLN A 93 9.44 7.92 -18.95
CA GLN A 93 10.36 8.98 -18.54
C GLN A 93 9.69 10.37 -18.60
N THR A 94 9.00 10.65 -19.70
CA THR A 94 8.29 11.93 -19.89
C THR A 94 7.24 12.18 -18.81
N LEU A 95 6.49 11.14 -18.45
CA LEU A 95 5.48 11.21 -17.37
C LEU A 95 6.12 11.43 -16.00
N THR A 96 7.19 10.70 -15.69
CA THR A 96 7.90 10.81 -14.41
C THR A 96 8.51 12.20 -14.23
N GLU A 97 9.11 12.76 -15.29
CA GLU A 97 9.65 14.11 -15.27
C GLU A 97 8.56 15.18 -15.09
N ALA A 98 7.41 15.00 -15.74
CA ALA A 98 6.27 15.90 -15.59
C ALA A 98 5.68 15.87 -14.16
N ALA A 99 5.53 14.68 -13.58
CA ALA A 99 5.07 14.51 -12.21
C ALA A 99 6.08 15.08 -11.19
N GLY A 100 7.38 14.85 -11.40
CA GLY A 100 8.43 15.41 -10.57
C GLY A 100 8.44 16.94 -10.57
N ARG A 101 8.23 17.56 -11.74
CA ARG A 101 8.07 19.03 -11.85
C ARG A 101 6.84 19.53 -11.09
N LEU A 102 5.69 18.85 -11.21
CA LEU A 102 4.46 19.22 -10.51
C LEU A 102 4.64 19.24 -8.98
N VAL A 103 5.34 18.25 -8.43
CA VAL A 103 5.65 18.18 -6.99
C VAL A 103 6.60 19.30 -6.55
N GLN A 104 7.53 19.71 -7.42
CA GLN A 104 8.53 20.74 -7.11
C GLN A 104 8.02 22.17 -7.26
N THR A 105 7.12 22.43 -8.21
CA THR A 105 6.63 23.79 -8.48
C THR A 105 5.29 24.09 -7.80
N GLY A 106 4.66 23.11 -7.15
CA GLY A 106 3.33 23.28 -6.54
C GLY A 106 2.22 23.57 -7.56
N GLY A 107 2.53 23.45 -8.85
CA GLY A 107 1.70 23.95 -9.95
C GLY A 107 1.85 25.47 -10.14
N GLU A 108 2.68 25.90 -11.10
CA GLU A 108 2.64 27.27 -11.60
C GLU A 108 2.15 27.30 -13.06
N ASP A 109 1.03 28.03 -13.22
CA ASP A 109 0.36 28.71 -14.33
C ASP A 109 0.22 28.13 -15.74
N ASP A 110 0.93 27.08 -16.15
CA ASP A 110 0.63 26.41 -17.43
C ASP A 110 0.56 24.88 -17.31
N PRO A 111 -0.66 24.32 -17.19
CA PRO A 111 -0.88 22.88 -17.11
C PRO A 111 -0.79 22.18 -18.48
N ASP A 112 -0.67 22.90 -19.59
CA ASP A 112 -0.71 22.33 -20.93
C ASP A 112 0.34 21.22 -21.19
N PRO A 113 1.59 21.33 -20.72
CA PRO A 113 2.57 20.26 -20.90
C PRO A 113 2.20 18.96 -20.18
N ILE A 114 1.55 19.08 -19.01
CA ILE A 114 1.08 17.93 -18.22
C ILE A 114 -0.15 17.33 -18.89
N LEU A 115 -1.11 18.17 -19.30
CA LEU A 115 -2.30 17.73 -20.02
C LEU A 115 -1.95 17.04 -21.33
N GLN A 116 -0.93 17.51 -22.04
CA GLN A 116 -0.45 16.89 -23.27
C GLN A 116 0.21 15.53 -23.00
N ALA A 117 1.03 15.41 -21.95
CA ALA A 117 1.63 14.14 -21.55
C ALA A 117 0.57 13.11 -21.11
N VAL A 118 -0.44 13.55 -20.34
CA VAL A 118 -1.58 12.71 -19.94
C VAL A 118 -2.43 12.34 -21.14
N ALA A 119 -2.68 13.25 -22.09
CA ALA A 119 -3.43 12.94 -23.30
C ALA A 119 -2.71 11.91 -24.19
N GLN A 120 -1.39 12.04 -24.34
CA GLN A 120 -0.56 11.07 -25.06
C GLN A 120 -0.58 9.70 -24.38
N ALA A 121 -0.44 9.67 -23.05
CA ALA A 121 -0.58 8.45 -22.26
C ALA A 121 -1.97 7.84 -22.44
N ARG A 122 -3.04 8.64 -22.38
CA ARG A 122 -4.44 8.20 -22.58
C ARG A 122 -4.69 7.62 -23.97
N VAL A 123 -4.04 8.14 -25.01
CA VAL A 123 -4.10 7.58 -26.36
C VAL A 123 -3.36 6.25 -26.45
N ALA A 124 -2.20 6.13 -25.80
CA ALA A 124 -1.46 4.86 -25.70
C ALA A 124 -2.23 3.80 -24.88
N LEU A 125 -2.97 4.23 -23.86
CA LEU A 125 -3.79 3.40 -22.97
C LEU A 125 -5.07 2.85 -23.62
N ASN A 126 -5.56 3.48 -24.69
CA ASN A 126 -6.82 3.15 -25.37
C ASN A 126 -6.63 2.40 -26.70
N ARG A 127 -5.40 1.97 -27.02
CA ARG A 127 -5.11 1.03 -28.11
C ARG A 127 -4.97 -0.38 -27.54
#